data_AF-A0A6D2K0S0-F1
#
_entry.id   AF-A0A6D2K0S0-F1
#
_cell.length_a   1.000
_cell.length_b   1.000
_cell.length_c   1.000
_cell.angle_alpha   90.00
_cell.angle_beta   90.00
_cell.angle_gamma   90.00
#
_symmetry.space_group_name_H-M   'P 1'
#
loop_
_entity.id
_entity.type
_entity.pdbx_description
1 polymer ?
#
loop_
_entity_poly.entity_id
_entity_poly.type
_entity_poly.pdbx_seq_one_letter_code
_entity_poly.pdbx_strand_id
1 'polypeptide(L)'
;MKPLHGFLLFLITAYCIFESVQAQDQSEFISLACGLVPKDKTYTERTTNITYKSDANYIDSGSVERINDAYKTLFQQQAWTLRSFPEGQRNCYNFLNLTGNRKYLIRGSFVYGNYDGLNQIPKFDLHVGPNKWTSVKLDGVGNSSIHEMIHVLKQDRLQVCLVKTGDTTPFISSLELRPLHNETYVTQSGSLIAVSRVYFSPTPLFVRYDEDIYDRTWLRQLDNQTVTISTDLLVNTSNLYNVPQPVAKTAGVPANASQPLTLDWSLDDINAQSYIYMHFAEIQDLGDDEIREFNITYNGGKNWYTYFRPRKLSITTVYNPAPLSSPDGNFSFTFAMTGNSTLPPLINALEVYKVLDLLQRDTDQDEVSAMVNIKTSYELSIKVSWKGDPCSPLLYRWEGLSCSYPDSESPRIITLYILFVHLKVLTSPRFRKFY
;
A
#
# COMPACT_ATOMS: atom_id res chain seq x y z
N MET A 1 -25.39 49.78 -15.74
CA MET A 1 -24.10 49.08 -15.57
C MET A 1 -23.87 48.47 -14.18
N LYS A 2 -24.81 48.52 -13.23
CA LYS A 2 -24.70 47.83 -11.93
C LYS A 2 -25.14 46.35 -11.87
N PRO A 3 -26.03 45.80 -12.73
CA PRO A 3 -26.48 44.42 -12.57
C PRO A 3 -25.49 43.37 -13.11
N LEU A 4 -24.56 43.77 -13.97
CA LEU A 4 -23.58 42.85 -14.60
C LEU A 4 -22.48 42.40 -13.62
N HIS A 5 -22.09 43.26 -12.68
CA HIS A 5 -21.08 42.95 -11.66
C HIS A 5 -21.57 41.93 -10.62
N GLY A 6 -22.85 41.99 -10.24
CA GLY A 6 -23.45 41.01 -9.32
C GLY A 6 -23.52 39.61 -9.93
N PHE A 7 -23.83 39.52 -11.23
CA PHE A 7 -23.90 38.24 -11.95
C PHE A 7 -22.52 37.60 -12.16
N LEU A 8 -21.48 38.42 -12.41
CA LEU A 8 -20.10 37.95 -12.52
C LEU A 8 -19.56 37.43 -11.17
N LEU A 9 -19.86 38.12 -10.06
CA LEU A 9 -19.49 37.65 -8.73
C LEU A 9 -20.18 36.32 -8.39
N PHE A 10 -21.45 36.16 -8.75
CA PHE A 10 -22.19 34.92 -8.53
C PHE A 10 -21.67 33.75 -9.38
N LEU A 11 -21.21 34.01 -10.60
CA LEU A 11 -20.56 33.00 -11.44
C LEU A 11 -19.18 32.62 -10.92
N ILE A 12 -18.39 33.56 -10.40
CA ILE A 12 -17.08 33.27 -9.81
C ILE A 12 -17.25 32.50 -8.49
N THR A 13 -18.20 32.88 -7.63
CA THR A 13 -18.49 32.12 -6.42
C THR A 13 -19.08 30.75 -6.73
N ALA A 14 -19.96 30.62 -7.74
CA ALA A 14 -20.44 29.33 -8.20
C ALA A 14 -19.30 28.46 -8.76
N TYR A 15 -18.37 29.03 -9.55
CA TYR A 15 -17.22 28.30 -10.08
C TYR A 15 -16.25 27.87 -8.97
N CYS A 16 -16.00 28.71 -7.96
CA CYS A 16 -15.21 28.34 -6.78
C CYS A 16 -15.92 27.29 -5.90
N ILE A 17 -17.26 27.26 -5.87
CA ILE A 17 -18.04 26.21 -5.19
C ILE A 17 -18.05 24.90 -6.01
N PHE A 18 -17.98 24.98 -7.35
CA PHE A 18 -17.85 23.80 -8.21
C PHE A 18 -16.43 23.21 -8.25
N GLU A 19 -15.37 24.03 -8.09
CA GLU A 19 -14.01 23.51 -7.93
C GLU A 19 -13.75 22.91 -6.53
N SER A 20 -14.51 23.31 -5.51
CA SER A 20 -14.43 22.73 -4.15
C SER A 20 -15.31 21.49 -3.96
N VAL A 21 -16.09 21.10 -4.97
CA VAL A 21 -16.79 19.80 -5.06
C VAL A 21 -16.50 19.17 -6.43
N GLN A 22 -15.24 19.20 -6.85
CA GLN A 22 -14.78 18.11 -7.71
C GLN A 22 -14.74 16.90 -6.79
N ALA A 23 -15.78 16.06 -6.83
CA ALA A 23 -15.77 14.76 -6.17
C ALA A 23 -14.41 14.12 -6.50
N GLN A 24 -13.55 13.93 -5.50
CA GLN A 24 -12.25 13.30 -5.70
C GLN A 24 -12.53 11.95 -6.36
N ASP A 25 -12.01 11.80 -7.58
CA ASP A 25 -12.45 10.76 -8.47
C ASP A 25 -11.94 9.39 -8.02
N GLN A 26 -12.82 8.60 -7.40
CA GLN A 26 -12.56 7.20 -7.05
C GLN A 26 -12.63 6.26 -8.27
N SER A 27 -12.77 6.77 -9.50
CA SER A 27 -13.04 5.98 -10.71
C SER A 27 -12.10 4.79 -10.92
N GLU A 28 -10.89 4.85 -10.38
CA GLU A 28 -9.88 3.82 -10.53
C GLU A 28 -9.51 3.09 -9.23
N PHE A 29 -10.18 3.41 -8.12
CA PHE A 29 -10.00 2.67 -6.87
C PHE A 29 -10.63 1.28 -7.00
N ILE A 30 -9.90 0.27 -6.54
CA ILE A 30 -10.46 -1.06 -6.31
C ILE A 30 -10.44 -1.30 -4.80
N SER A 31 -11.62 -1.39 -4.19
CA SER A 31 -11.77 -1.60 -2.75
C SER A 31 -12.67 -2.81 -2.52
N LEU A 32 -12.07 -3.92 -2.12
CA LEU A 32 -12.78 -5.17 -1.85
C LEU A 32 -13.00 -5.32 -0.35
N ALA A 33 -14.26 -5.45 0.06
CA ALA A 33 -14.62 -5.94 1.39
C ALA A 33 -14.75 -7.46 1.30
N CYS A 34 -13.77 -8.18 1.85
CA CYS A 34 -13.68 -9.62 1.71
C CYS A 34 -14.78 -10.31 2.53
N GLY A 35 -15.45 -11.28 1.93
CA GLY A 35 -16.62 -11.92 2.55
C GLY A 35 -17.88 -11.06 2.55
N LEU A 36 -17.91 -9.93 1.84
CA LEU A 36 -19.15 -9.17 1.69
C LEU A 36 -20.13 -9.92 0.78
N VAL A 37 -21.35 -10.13 1.28
CA VAL A 37 -22.43 -10.83 0.57
C VAL A 37 -23.70 -9.97 0.48
N PRO A 38 -24.50 -10.08 -0.61
CA PRO A 38 -24.27 -10.91 -1.80
C PRO A 38 -23.17 -10.38 -2.74
N LYS A 39 -22.87 -11.15 -3.80
CA LYS A 39 -21.80 -10.87 -4.78
C LYS A 39 -21.84 -9.47 -5.41
N ASP A 40 -23.03 -8.93 -5.66
CA ASP A 40 -23.18 -7.60 -6.28
C ASP A 40 -23.35 -6.48 -5.25
N LYS A 41 -23.12 -6.78 -3.96
CA LYS A 41 -23.26 -5.79 -2.90
C LYS A 41 -22.12 -4.79 -2.93
N THR A 42 -22.51 -3.52 -2.79
CA THR A 42 -21.63 -2.40 -2.56
C THR A 42 -22.11 -1.59 -1.36
N TYR A 43 -21.21 -0.88 -0.70
CA TYR A 43 -21.55 0.14 0.29
C TYR A 43 -20.44 1.18 0.38
N THR A 44 -20.77 2.37 0.88
CA THR A 44 -19.77 3.41 1.16
C THR A 44 -19.45 3.42 2.65
N GLU A 45 -18.18 3.22 2.99
CA GLU A 45 -17.69 3.31 4.36
C GLU A 45 -17.80 4.75 4.84
N ARG A 46 -18.55 4.99 5.90
CA ARG A 46 -18.91 6.35 6.34
C ARG A 46 -17.72 7.18 6.78
N THR A 47 -16.71 6.55 7.40
CA THR A 47 -15.57 7.26 7.97
C THR A 47 -14.50 7.64 6.94
N THR A 48 -14.53 7.02 5.77
CA THR A 48 -13.56 7.31 4.69
C THR A 48 -14.24 7.78 3.43
N ASN A 49 -15.56 7.62 3.27
CA ASN A 49 -16.27 7.88 2.03
C ASN A 49 -15.84 6.98 0.85
N ILE A 50 -15.15 5.86 1.12
CA ILE A 50 -14.73 4.89 0.08
C ILE A 50 -15.86 3.91 -0.20
N THR A 51 -16.17 3.69 -1.48
CA THR A 51 -17.08 2.60 -1.87
C THR A 51 -16.36 1.27 -1.93
N TYR A 52 -16.81 0.31 -1.11
CA TYR A 52 -16.38 -1.07 -1.12
C TYR A 52 -17.37 -1.95 -1.89
N LYS A 53 -16.84 -2.97 -2.56
CA LYS A 53 -17.63 -4.02 -3.23
C LYS A 53 -17.22 -5.40 -2.76
N SER A 54 -18.05 -6.39 -3.04
CA SER A 54 -17.73 -7.79 -2.77
C SER A 54 -16.47 -8.25 -3.52
N ASP A 55 -15.73 -9.13 -2.87
CA ASP A 55 -14.53 -9.76 -3.40
C ASP A 55 -14.81 -10.97 -4.29
N ALA A 56 -16.07 -11.42 -4.36
CA ALA A 56 -16.49 -12.68 -5.00
C ALA A 56 -16.18 -12.78 -6.51
N ASN A 57 -15.93 -11.68 -7.21
CA ASN A 57 -15.49 -11.68 -8.62
C ASN A 57 -13.97 -11.85 -8.80
N TYR A 58 -13.21 -11.80 -7.71
CA TYR A 58 -11.75 -11.75 -7.74
C TYR A 58 -11.11 -13.02 -7.16
N ILE A 59 -11.90 -13.95 -6.64
CA ILE A 59 -11.43 -15.15 -5.94
C ILE A 59 -12.32 -16.34 -6.22
N ASP A 60 -11.72 -17.52 -6.39
CA ASP A 60 -12.42 -18.76 -6.78
C ASP A 60 -12.77 -19.68 -5.60
N SER A 61 -12.30 -19.39 -4.39
CA SER A 61 -12.38 -20.28 -3.23
C SER A 61 -12.46 -19.50 -1.92
N GLY A 62 -12.61 -20.22 -0.81
CA GLY A 62 -12.65 -19.67 0.54
C GLY A 62 -14.06 -19.45 1.07
N SER A 63 -14.18 -19.47 2.39
CA SER A 63 -15.44 -19.35 3.13
C SER A 63 -15.67 -17.91 3.57
N VAL A 64 -16.92 -17.47 3.55
CA VAL A 64 -17.33 -16.17 4.07
C VAL A 64 -17.54 -16.28 5.56
N GLU A 65 -16.86 -15.42 6.31
CA GLU A 65 -16.90 -15.43 7.77
C GLU A 65 -17.14 -14.03 8.32
N ARG A 66 -17.47 -13.96 9.61
CA ARG A 66 -17.73 -12.71 10.31
C ARG A 66 -16.99 -12.67 11.64
N ILE A 67 -16.37 -11.53 11.93
CA ILE A 67 -15.76 -11.32 13.25
C ILE A 67 -16.83 -11.31 14.35
N ASN A 68 -16.41 -11.65 15.56
CA ASN A 68 -17.26 -11.56 16.75
C ASN A 68 -17.76 -10.10 16.95
N ASP A 69 -19.03 -9.95 17.31
CA ASP A 69 -19.67 -8.65 17.58
C ASP A 69 -18.89 -7.78 18.58
N ALA A 70 -18.22 -8.40 19.55
CA ALA A 70 -17.42 -7.72 20.56
C ALA A 70 -16.29 -6.85 19.98
N TYR A 71 -15.83 -7.13 18.75
CA TYR A 71 -14.73 -6.40 18.12
C TYR A 71 -15.18 -5.43 17.02
N LYS A 72 -16.45 -5.44 16.61
CA LYS A 72 -16.90 -4.65 15.43
C LYS A 72 -16.74 -3.15 15.60
N THR A 73 -16.96 -2.63 16.80
CA THR A 73 -16.87 -1.20 17.09
C THR A 73 -15.44 -0.66 17.07
N LEU A 74 -14.43 -1.55 17.06
CA LEU A 74 -13.02 -1.17 16.97
C LEU A 74 -12.58 -0.88 15.52
N PHE A 75 -13.38 -1.28 14.53
CA PHE A 75 -12.96 -1.27 13.14
C PHE A 75 -14.03 -0.71 12.19
N GLN A 76 -13.54 -0.21 11.05
CA GLN A 76 -14.36 0.20 9.92
C GLN A 76 -15.08 -0.99 9.28
N GLN A 77 -16.16 -0.74 8.54
CA GLN A 77 -17.08 -1.78 8.08
C GLN A 77 -16.43 -2.86 7.21
N GLN A 78 -15.38 -2.51 6.46
CA GLN A 78 -14.67 -3.48 5.61
C GLN A 78 -13.94 -4.57 6.39
N ALA A 79 -13.74 -4.39 7.70
CA ALA A 79 -13.16 -5.38 8.57
C ALA A 79 -14.20 -6.29 9.26
N TRP A 80 -15.49 -6.00 9.12
CA TRP A 80 -16.53 -6.74 9.85
C TRP A 80 -16.77 -8.14 9.31
N THR A 81 -16.48 -8.36 8.03
CA THR A 81 -16.48 -9.67 7.37
C THR A 81 -15.09 -9.98 6.88
N LEU A 82 -14.83 -11.27 6.63
CA LEU A 82 -13.58 -11.72 6.04
C LEU A 82 -13.83 -12.94 5.16
N ARG A 83 -12.86 -13.24 4.30
CA ARG A 83 -12.79 -14.52 3.60
C ARG A 83 -11.68 -15.36 4.20
N SER A 84 -12.01 -16.58 4.63
CA SER A 84 -11.08 -17.56 5.19
C SER A 84 -10.74 -18.65 4.17
N PHE A 85 -9.56 -19.25 4.27
CA PHE A 85 -9.07 -20.25 3.33
C PHE A 85 -8.60 -21.52 4.06
N PRO A 86 -9.53 -22.34 4.57
CA PRO A 86 -9.17 -23.57 5.29
C PRO A 86 -8.56 -24.64 4.37
N GLU A 87 -8.92 -24.59 3.08
CA GLU A 87 -8.48 -25.53 2.06
C GLU A 87 -7.38 -24.95 1.15
N GLY A 88 -6.50 -25.85 0.71
CA GLY A 88 -5.40 -25.52 -0.18
C GLY A 88 -4.23 -24.84 0.52
N GLN A 89 -3.06 -24.93 -0.10
CA GLN A 89 -1.85 -24.29 0.40
C GLN A 89 -1.72 -22.82 -0.03
N ARG A 90 -2.39 -22.45 -1.13
CA ARG A 90 -2.27 -21.14 -1.77
C ARG A 90 -3.61 -20.73 -2.36
N ASN A 91 -4.07 -19.53 -2.02
CA ASN A 91 -5.33 -18.96 -2.50
C ASN A 91 -5.08 -17.53 -2.98
N CYS A 92 -5.50 -17.20 -4.21
CA CYS A 92 -5.07 -15.98 -4.88
C CYS A 92 -6.22 -15.16 -5.42
N TYR A 93 -6.25 -13.89 -5.05
CA TYR A 93 -7.05 -12.88 -5.72
C TYR A 93 -6.44 -12.58 -7.09
N ASN A 94 -7.28 -12.55 -8.13
CA ASN A 94 -6.86 -12.28 -9.50
C ASN A 94 -7.50 -10.99 -10.01
N PHE A 95 -6.66 -10.05 -10.42
CA PHE A 95 -7.06 -8.84 -11.13
C PHE A 95 -6.56 -8.96 -12.56
N LEU A 96 -7.48 -9.04 -13.53
CA LEU A 96 -7.14 -9.34 -14.93
C LEU A 96 -7.23 -8.12 -15.87
N ASN A 97 -7.78 -7.00 -15.38
CA ASN A 97 -8.05 -5.79 -16.19
C ASN A 97 -7.43 -4.55 -15.54
N LEU A 98 -6.14 -4.62 -15.19
CA LEU A 98 -5.38 -3.49 -14.68
C LEU A 98 -4.57 -2.83 -15.79
N THR A 99 -4.01 -1.65 -15.53
CA THR A 99 -3.15 -0.98 -16.50
C THR A 99 -1.71 -1.44 -16.30
N GLY A 100 -1.13 -2.08 -17.33
CA GLY A 100 0.30 -2.40 -17.34
C GLY A 100 1.18 -1.14 -17.34
N ASN A 101 2.39 -1.27 -16.80
CA ASN A 101 3.35 -0.19 -16.56
C ASN A 101 2.81 0.95 -15.68
N ARG A 102 1.79 0.67 -14.87
CA ARG A 102 1.24 1.61 -13.90
C ARG A 102 1.62 1.22 -12.48
N LYS A 103 1.85 2.23 -11.66
CA LYS A 103 2.16 2.11 -10.24
C LYS A 103 0.88 2.03 -9.42
N TYR A 104 0.86 1.10 -8.48
CA TYR A 104 -0.23 0.94 -7.53
C TYR A 104 0.29 0.85 -6.11
N LEU A 105 -0.40 1.51 -5.18
CA LEU A 105 -0.39 1.13 -3.77
C LEU A 105 -1.39 -0.02 -3.60
N ILE A 106 -0.92 -1.14 -3.05
CA ILE A 106 -1.68 -2.35 -2.77
C ILE A 106 -1.71 -2.49 -1.26
N ARG A 107 -2.91 -2.59 -0.66
CA ARG A 107 -3.10 -2.76 0.78
C ARG A 107 -3.93 -4.00 1.08
N GLY A 108 -3.39 -4.89 1.90
CA GLY A 108 -4.13 -5.98 2.53
C GLY A 108 -4.37 -5.67 4.00
N SER A 109 -5.61 -5.83 4.46
CA SER A 109 -5.99 -5.65 5.87
C SER A 109 -6.53 -6.96 6.46
N PHE A 110 -6.11 -7.23 7.69
CA PHE A 110 -6.36 -8.50 8.38
C PHE A 110 -6.88 -8.22 9.79
N VAL A 111 -8.13 -8.58 10.06
CA VAL A 111 -8.74 -8.55 11.40
C VAL A 111 -9.30 -9.93 11.70
N TYR A 112 -8.69 -10.63 12.67
CA TYR A 112 -9.10 -11.99 13.03
C TYR A 112 -10.43 -12.00 13.79
N GLY A 113 -10.54 -11.19 14.85
CA GLY A 113 -11.79 -11.01 15.61
C GLY A 113 -12.42 -12.32 16.11
N ASN A 114 -11.61 -13.37 16.26
CA ASN A 114 -12.01 -14.72 16.67
C ASN A 114 -13.20 -15.27 15.88
N TYR A 115 -13.22 -15.07 14.56
CA TYR A 115 -14.34 -15.47 13.71
C TYR A 115 -14.67 -16.96 13.78
N ASP A 116 -13.67 -17.82 14.03
CA ASP A 116 -13.79 -19.28 14.10
C ASP A 116 -13.95 -19.84 15.52
N GLY A 117 -13.90 -18.97 16.54
CA GLY A 117 -14.01 -19.37 17.94
C GLY A 117 -12.80 -20.14 18.50
N LEU A 118 -11.72 -20.31 17.75
CA LEU A 118 -10.54 -21.09 18.16
C LEU A 118 -9.59 -20.31 19.07
N ASN A 119 -9.68 -18.98 19.06
CA ASN A 119 -8.81 -18.08 19.80
C ASN A 119 -7.31 -18.32 19.52
N GLN A 120 -7.00 -18.74 18.29
CA GLN A 120 -5.65 -19.04 17.83
C GLN A 120 -5.25 -18.00 16.78
N ILE A 121 -4.28 -17.14 17.11
CA ILE A 121 -3.82 -16.08 16.22
C ILE A 121 -3.25 -16.67 14.92
N PRO A 122 -3.84 -16.38 13.74
CA PRO A 122 -3.38 -16.98 12.50
C PRO A 122 -2.03 -16.40 12.03
N LYS A 123 -1.22 -17.26 11.42
CA LYS A 123 0.05 -16.90 10.79
C LYS A 123 0.16 -17.56 9.41
N PHE A 124 0.42 -16.75 8.41
CA PHE A 124 0.52 -17.18 7.01
C PHE A 124 1.32 -16.14 6.22
N ASP A 125 1.66 -16.48 4.98
CA ASP A 125 2.41 -15.58 4.11
C ASP A 125 1.48 -14.89 3.10
N LEU A 126 1.80 -13.63 2.81
CA LEU A 126 1.22 -12.85 1.72
C LEU A 126 2.22 -12.82 0.57
N HIS A 127 1.74 -13.01 -0.65
CA HIS A 127 2.54 -13.03 -1.87
C HIS A 127 1.97 -12.07 -2.91
N VAL A 128 2.85 -11.51 -3.75
CA VAL A 128 2.51 -10.78 -4.97
C VAL A 128 3.04 -11.56 -6.18
N GLY A 129 2.14 -12.01 -7.06
CA GLY A 129 2.47 -13.03 -8.05
C GLY A 129 3.16 -14.23 -7.36
N PRO A 130 4.25 -14.78 -7.91
CA PRO A 130 4.96 -15.91 -7.30
C PRO A 130 5.74 -15.53 -6.04
N ASN A 131 6.08 -14.25 -5.86
CA ASN A 131 7.04 -13.79 -4.86
C ASN A 131 6.38 -13.60 -3.49
N LYS A 132 7.09 -13.99 -2.44
CA LYS A 132 6.70 -13.67 -1.06
C LYS A 132 6.80 -12.16 -0.86
N TRP A 133 5.72 -11.57 -0.37
CA TRP A 133 5.67 -10.17 0.02
C TRP A 133 6.02 -10.02 1.50
N THR A 134 5.27 -10.64 2.40
CA THR A 134 5.50 -10.56 3.85
C THR A 134 4.85 -11.74 4.57
N SER A 135 5.14 -11.91 5.86
CA SER A 135 4.39 -12.81 6.73
C SER A 135 3.36 -12.00 7.52
N VAL A 136 2.09 -12.40 7.45
CA VAL A 136 1.03 -11.79 8.24
C VAL A 136 1.14 -12.25 9.69
N LYS A 137 1.21 -11.28 10.60
CA LYS A 137 1.22 -11.47 12.04
C LYS A 137 0.27 -10.46 12.67
N LEU A 138 -0.42 -10.88 13.73
CA LEU A 138 -1.36 -10.05 14.50
C LEU A 138 -0.91 -10.06 15.95
N ASP A 139 -0.99 -8.91 16.61
CA ASP A 139 -0.61 -8.79 18.03
C ASP A 139 -1.69 -9.33 18.97
N GLY A 140 -2.91 -9.51 18.47
CA GLY A 140 -4.04 -9.97 19.26
C GLY A 140 -5.32 -10.12 18.45
N VAL A 141 -6.34 -10.68 19.10
CA VAL A 141 -7.64 -10.97 18.48
C VAL A 141 -8.37 -9.71 18.04
N GLY A 142 -8.31 -8.66 18.85
CA GLY A 142 -8.93 -7.35 18.61
C GLY A 142 -7.99 -6.36 17.93
N ASN A 143 -6.92 -6.83 17.28
CA ASN A 143 -5.96 -6.00 16.58
C ASN A 143 -6.08 -6.21 15.07
N SER A 144 -5.76 -5.16 14.31
CA SER A 144 -5.61 -5.23 12.86
C SER A 144 -4.14 -5.37 12.49
N SER A 145 -3.86 -6.14 11.45
CA SER A 145 -2.58 -6.10 10.73
C SER A 145 -2.83 -5.53 9.32
N ILE A 146 -2.04 -4.54 8.92
CA ILE A 146 -2.17 -3.88 7.60
C ILE A 146 -0.81 -3.95 6.92
N HIS A 147 -0.81 -4.39 5.67
CA HIS A 147 0.40 -4.48 4.86
C HIS A 147 0.20 -3.69 3.56
N GLU A 148 1.10 -2.73 3.31
CA GLU A 148 1.11 -1.90 2.10
C GLU A 148 2.36 -2.14 1.25
N MET A 149 2.16 -2.13 -0.06
CA MET A 149 3.19 -2.24 -1.08
C MET A 149 2.93 -1.20 -2.15
N ILE A 150 3.97 -0.55 -2.64
CA ILE A 150 3.96 0.20 -3.89
C ILE A 150 4.66 -0.65 -4.95
N HIS A 151 3.92 -0.99 -6.01
CA HIS A 151 4.38 -1.90 -7.04
C HIS A 151 4.03 -1.36 -8.43
N VAL A 152 4.97 -1.49 -9.37
CA VAL A 152 4.74 -1.21 -10.78
C VAL A 152 4.38 -2.52 -11.46
N LEU A 153 3.16 -2.59 -12.00
CA LEU A 153 2.72 -3.77 -12.72
C LEU A 153 3.44 -3.85 -14.06
N LYS A 154 4.12 -4.96 -14.33
CA LYS A 154 4.74 -5.22 -15.64
C LYS A 154 3.72 -5.62 -16.70
N GLN A 155 2.56 -6.07 -16.28
CA GLN A 155 1.47 -6.62 -17.09
C GLN A 155 0.14 -5.99 -16.65
N ASP A 156 -0.91 -6.22 -17.41
CA ASP A 156 -2.30 -5.82 -17.11
C ASP A 156 -2.98 -6.66 -16.02
N ARG A 157 -2.20 -7.48 -15.30
CA ARG A 157 -2.69 -8.36 -14.24
C ARG A 157 -1.92 -8.22 -12.95
N LEU A 158 -2.59 -8.56 -11.86
CA LEU A 158 -2.01 -8.69 -10.53
C LEU A 158 -2.61 -9.90 -9.83
N GLN A 159 -1.76 -10.65 -9.13
CA GLN A 159 -2.20 -11.67 -8.21
C GLN A 159 -1.72 -11.35 -6.79
N VAL A 160 -2.64 -11.41 -5.83
CA VAL A 160 -2.32 -11.31 -4.40
C VAL A 160 -2.73 -12.61 -3.74
N CYS A 161 -1.75 -13.35 -3.21
CA CYS A 161 -1.97 -14.71 -2.74
C CYS A 161 -1.72 -14.83 -1.23
N LEU A 162 -2.60 -15.57 -0.57
CA LEU A 162 -2.45 -16.01 0.81
C LEU A 162 -1.94 -17.45 0.81
N VAL A 163 -0.83 -17.68 1.50
CA VAL A 163 -0.11 -18.94 1.51
C VAL A 163 -0.05 -19.50 2.92
N LYS A 164 -0.60 -20.70 3.10
CA LYS A 164 -0.60 -21.41 4.38
C LYS A 164 0.82 -21.87 4.72
N THR A 165 1.30 -21.52 5.91
CA THR A 165 2.66 -21.86 6.38
C THR A 165 2.69 -22.80 7.58
N GLY A 166 1.53 -23.17 8.10
CA GLY A 166 1.36 -24.01 9.29
C GLY A 166 -0.10 -24.40 9.42
N ASP A 167 -0.55 -24.71 10.65
CA ASP A 167 -1.89 -25.27 10.85
C ASP A 167 -3.01 -24.22 10.80
N THR A 168 -2.69 -22.97 11.10
CA THR A 168 -3.67 -21.87 11.13
C THR A 168 -4.21 -21.52 9.74
N THR A 169 -5.44 -21.03 9.71
CA THR A 169 -6.16 -20.71 8.47
C THR A 169 -5.83 -19.30 7.96
N PRO A 170 -5.31 -19.15 6.73
CA PRO A 170 -5.17 -17.83 6.11
C PRO A 170 -6.51 -17.15 5.90
N PHE A 171 -6.55 -15.83 6.02
CA PHE A 171 -7.75 -15.05 5.80
C PHE A 171 -7.43 -13.63 5.37
N ILE A 172 -8.40 -12.89 4.84
CA ILE A 172 -8.27 -11.46 4.53
C ILE A 172 -9.59 -10.73 4.78
N SER A 173 -9.51 -9.51 5.30
CA SER A 173 -10.69 -8.68 5.61
C SER A 173 -10.96 -7.66 4.51
N SER A 174 -9.92 -7.01 3.99
CA SER A 174 -10.05 -6.13 2.81
C SER A 174 -8.81 -6.15 1.93
N LEU A 175 -9.00 -5.92 0.63
CA LEU A 175 -7.94 -5.76 -0.35
C LEU A 175 -8.20 -4.52 -1.20
N GLU A 176 -7.24 -3.59 -1.19
CA GLU A 176 -7.38 -2.27 -1.80
C GLU A 176 -6.23 -1.99 -2.77
N LEU A 177 -6.55 -1.45 -3.95
CA LEU A 177 -5.59 -0.97 -4.93
C LEU A 177 -5.87 0.51 -5.20
N ARG A 178 -4.81 1.31 -5.19
CA ARG A 178 -4.83 2.75 -5.49
C ARG A 178 -3.81 3.06 -6.58
N PRO A 179 -4.21 3.60 -7.73
CA PRO A 179 -3.24 4.05 -8.72
C PRO A 179 -2.42 5.21 -8.15
N LEU A 180 -1.12 5.20 -8.40
CA LEU A 180 -0.21 6.28 -8.06
C LEU A 180 0.43 6.84 -9.33
N HIS A 181 0.90 8.09 -9.25
CA HIS A 181 1.68 8.67 -10.33
C HIS A 181 2.98 7.88 -10.54
N ASN A 182 3.34 7.58 -11.79
CA ASN A 182 4.52 6.75 -12.06
C ASN A 182 5.84 7.40 -11.63
N GLU A 183 5.89 8.73 -11.54
CA GLU A 183 7.08 9.50 -11.13
C GLU A 183 7.28 9.58 -9.61
N THR A 184 6.32 9.16 -8.79
CA THR A 184 6.49 9.12 -7.32
C THR A 184 7.05 7.78 -6.86
N TYR A 185 7.79 7.73 -5.76
CA TYR A 185 8.27 6.47 -5.19
C TYR A 185 9.06 5.60 -6.21
N VAL A 186 9.98 6.23 -6.95
CA VAL A 186 10.82 5.53 -7.93
C VAL A 186 11.89 4.72 -7.21
N THR A 187 11.97 3.43 -7.53
CA THR A 187 12.99 2.51 -7.00
C THR A 187 13.84 1.95 -8.12
N GLN A 188 15.11 1.71 -7.84
CA GLN A 188 16.07 1.10 -8.78
C GLN A 188 15.72 -0.36 -9.10
N SER A 189 15.17 -1.09 -8.13
CA SER A 189 14.72 -2.48 -8.28
C SER A 189 13.50 -2.77 -7.41
N GLY A 190 12.83 -3.87 -7.72
CA GLY A 190 11.81 -4.44 -6.87
C GLY A 190 10.59 -3.54 -6.64
N SER A 191 9.93 -3.79 -5.51
CA SER A 191 8.77 -3.03 -5.03
C SER A 191 9.08 -2.40 -3.68
N LEU A 192 8.27 -1.44 -3.24
CA LEU A 192 8.48 -0.75 -1.97
C LEU A 192 7.44 -1.22 -0.96
N ILE A 193 7.87 -1.82 0.15
CA ILE A 193 7.00 -2.19 1.26
C ILE A 193 6.99 -1.04 2.25
N ALA A 194 5.79 -0.58 2.63
CA ALA A 194 5.69 0.46 3.64
C ALA A 194 6.19 -0.08 5.00
N VAL A 195 7.10 0.65 5.62
CA VAL A 195 7.58 0.41 6.98
C VAL A 195 6.91 1.39 7.93
N SER A 196 6.89 2.66 7.55
CA SER A 196 6.27 3.73 8.33
C SER A 196 5.74 4.81 7.41
N ARG A 197 4.57 5.36 7.73
CA ARG A 197 4.05 6.59 7.13
C ARG A 197 3.39 7.39 8.24
N VAL A 198 4.08 8.44 8.69
CA VAL A 198 3.68 9.18 9.89
C VAL A 198 3.65 10.68 9.68
N TYR A 199 2.86 11.33 10.53
CA TYR A 199 2.77 12.78 10.65
C TYR A 199 2.67 13.19 12.11
N PHE A 200 2.93 14.45 12.40
CA PHE A 200 3.08 14.95 13.76
C PHE A 200 1.90 15.84 14.13
N SER A 201 0.87 15.27 14.74
CA SER A 201 -0.33 15.98 15.19
C SER A 201 -0.79 15.47 16.56
N PRO A 202 -1.50 16.23 17.41
CA PRO A 202 -2.22 15.63 18.54
C PRO A 202 -3.47 14.84 18.10
N THR A 203 -4.04 15.12 16.93
CA THR A 203 -5.29 14.48 16.43
C THR A 203 -5.46 14.73 14.92
N PRO A 204 -6.15 13.85 14.15
CA PRO A 204 -6.68 12.53 14.51
C PRO A 204 -5.57 11.48 14.74
N LEU A 205 -5.95 10.22 15.01
CA LEU A 205 -4.98 9.11 15.10
C LEU A 205 -4.39 8.75 13.73
N PHE A 206 -5.18 8.93 12.67
CA PHE A 206 -4.76 8.69 11.31
C PHE A 206 -5.46 9.65 10.34
N VAL A 207 -4.82 9.89 9.21
CA VAL A 207 -5.39 10.62 8.05
C VAL A 207 -5.33 9.68 6.85
N ARG A 208 -6.42 9.60 6.10
CA ARG A 208 -6.51 8.87 4.81
C ARG A 208 -7.55 9.55 3.93
N TYR A 209 -8.08 8.88 2.92
CA TYR A 209 -9.16 9.42 2.09
C TYR A 209 -10.39 9.79 2.96
N ASP A 210 -11.06 10.93 2.73
CA ASP A 210 -10.94 11.86 1.57
C ASP A 210 -9.96 13.04 1.76
N GLU A 211 -9.19 13.07 2.84
CA GLU A 211 -8.14 14.07 3.03
C GLU A 211 -6.92 13.81 2.13
N ASP A 212 -6.57 12.53 1.92
CA ASP A 212 -5.53 12.10 0.98
C ASP A 212 -6.14 11.47 -0.27
N ILE A 213 -5.96 12.12 -1.42
CA ILE A 213 -6.46 11.68 -2.73
C ILE A 213 -5.93 10.32 -3.17
N TYR A 214 -4.77 9.90 -2.65
CA TYR A 214 -4.17 8.61 -2.96
C TYR A 214 -4.56 7.53 -1.93
N ASP A 215 -5.41 7.89 -0.97
CA ASP A 215 -5.85 7.05 0.15
C ASP A 215 -4.66 6.40 0.89
N ARG A 216 -3.53 7.11 1.01
CA ARG A 216 -2.45 6.68 1.89
C ARG A 216 -2.89 6.87 3.34
N THR A 217 -2.56 5.89 4.18
CA THR A 217 -2.80 6.00 5.62
C THR A 217 -1.58 6.64 6.27
N TRP A 218 -1.76 7.84 6.81
CA TRP A 218 -0.78 8.54 7.66
C TRP A 218 -1.13 8.30 9.11
N LEU A 219 -0.20 7.75 9.90
CA LEU A 219 -0.38 7.50 11.32
C LEU A 219 0.22 8.64 12.15
N ARG A 220 -0.49 9.04 13.20
CA ARG A 220 -0.01 10.05 14.11
C ARG A 220 1.21 9.53 14.89
N GLN A 221 2.33 10.23 14.81
CA GLN A 221 3.50 10.01 15.64
C GLN A 221 3.46 10.94 16.85
N LEU A 222 3.57 10.36 18.05
CA LEU A 222 3.77 11.08 19.30
C LEU A 222 4.93 10.42 20.04
N ASP A 223 5.87 11.22 20.53
CA ASP A 223 6.92 10.78 21.43
C ASP A 223 7.20 11.88 22.48
N ASN A 224 8.01 11.56 23.47
CA ASN A 224 8.36 12.51 24.55
C ASN A 224 9.44 13.52 24.14
N GLN A 225 10.06 13.35 22.97
CA GLN A 225 11.16 14.19 22.49
C GLN A 225 10.68 15.28 21.55
N THR A 226 9.46 15.17 21.04
CA THR A 226 8.84 16.09 20.09
C THR A 226 7.59 16.75 20.67
N VAL A 227 7.36 17.98 20.24
CA VAL A 227 6.12 18.73 20.48
C VAL A 227 5.53 19.07 19.13
N THR A 228 4.21 19.02 19.02
CA THR A 228 3.51 19.40 17.80
C THR A 228 3.26 20.90 17.76
N ILE A 229 3.46 21.48 16.58
CA ILE A 229 2.96 22.80 16.18
C ILE A 229 1.98 22.68 15.00
N SER A 230 1.11 23.67 14.83
CA SER A 230 0.09 23.69 13.78
C SER A 230 -0.14 25.10 13.23
N THR A 231 -0.72 25.17 12.04
CA THR A 231 -1.21 26.42 11.43
C THR A 231 -2.62 26.25 10.88
N ASP A 232 -3.41 27.33 10.91
CA ASP A 232 -4.73 27.36 10.28
C ASP A 232 -4.63 27.68 8.78
N LEU A 233 -3.52 28.27 8.35
CA LEU A 233 -3.27 28.67 6.96
C LEU A 233 -3.16 27.44 6.04
N LEU A 234 -3.56 27.61 4.78
CA LEU A 234 -3.35 26.58 3.76
C LEU A 234 -1.87 26.46 3.44
N VAL A 235 -1.42 25.22 3.24
CA VAL A 235 -0.05 24.91 2.81
C VAL A 235 -0.11 24.45 1.36
N ASN A 236 0.73 25.01 0.50
CA ASN A 236 0.83 24.55 -0.88
C ASN A 236 1.44 23.13 -0.91
N THR A 237 0.61 22.15 -1.29
CA THR A 237 0.97 20.73 -1.38
C THR A 237 1.15 20.27 -2.83
N SER A 238 1.20 21.20 -3.79
CA SER A 238 1.26 20.96 -5.24
C SER A 238 2.63 20.43 -5.71
N ASN A 239 3.09 19.35 -5.10
CA ASN A 239 4.22 18.56 -5.55
C ASN A 239 3.75 17.16 -6.00
N LEU A 240 4.66 16.33 -6.53
CA LEU A 240 4.32 15.00 -7.04
C LEU A 240 3.66 14.10 -5.99
N TYR A 241 3.99 14.25 -4.71
CA TYR A 241 3.48 13.40 -3.63
C TYR A 241 2.14 13.87 -3.08
N ASN A 242 1.75 15.13 -3.31
CA ASN A 242 0.49 15.72 -2.85
C ASN A 242 0.10 15.31 -1.42
N VAL A 243 0.92 15.73 -0.45
CA VAL A 243 0.69 15.46 0.98
C VAL A 243 -0.65 16.10 1.39
N PRO A 244 -1.52 15.43 2.16
CA PRO A 244 -2.83 15.97 2.52
C PRO A 244 -2.72 17.17 3.47
N GLN A 245 -3.68 18.10 3.41
CA GLN A 245 -3.66 19.35 4.19
C GLN A 245 -3.50 19.12 5.70
N PRO A 246 -4.21 18.19 6.37
CA PRO A 246 -4.04 17.96 7.82
C PRO A 246 -2.61 17.56 8.20
N VAL A 247 -1.91 16.86 7.31
CA VAL A 247 -0.50 16.48 7.49
C VAL A 247 0.42 17.68 7.21
N ALA A 248 0.17 18.42 6.13
CA ALA A 248 1.00 19.56 5.76
C ALA A 248 0.91 20.74 6.75
N LYS A 249 -0.23 20.91 7.43
CA LYS A 249 -0.48 21.99 8.40
C LYS A 249 0.07 21.72 9.80
N THR A 250 0.59 20.53 10.05
CA THR A 250 1.12 20.13 11.36
C THR A 250 2.59 19.74 11.23
N ALA A 251 3.36 19.92 12.29
CA ALA A 251 4.77 19.54 12.32
C ALA A 251 5.25 19.19 13.72
N GLY A 252 6.24 18.31 13.80
CA GLY A 252 6.98 18.00 15.01
C GLY A 252 8.22 18.87 15.12
N VAL A 253 8.44 19.42 16.30
CA VAL A 253 9.66 20.15 16.69
C VAL A 253 10.25 19.51 17.95
N PRO A 254 11.55 19.66 18.24
CA PRO A 254 12.12 19.24 19.53
C PRO A 254 11.37 19.84 20.72
N ALA A 255 11.11 19.01 21.74
CA ALA A 255 10.52 19.47 23.01
C ALA A 255 11.44 20.46 23.75
N ASN A 256 12.76 20.30 23.57
CA ASN A 256 13.75 21.27 24.00
C ASN A 256 14.36 21.93 22.74
N ALA A 257 14.08 23.22 22.53
CA ALA A 257 14.50 23.95 21.34
C ALA A 257 16.04 23.98 21.14
N SER A 258 16.83 23.77 22.19
CA SER A 258 18.30 23.70 22.11
C SER A 258 18.82 22.31 21.70
N GLN A 259 17.95 21.30 21.65
CA GLN A 259 18.31 19.94 21.26
C GLN A 259 17.98 19.69 19.77
N PRO A 260 18.73 18.80 19.11
CA PRO A 260 18.36 18.37 17.76
C PRO A 260 17.04 17.59 17.78
N LEU A 261 16.34 17.57 16.65
CA LEU A 261 15.27 16.61 16.41
C LEU A 261 15.90 15.29 15.98
N THR A 262 15.43 14.18 16.51
CA THR A 262 15.91 12.84 16.16
C THR A 262 14.75 11.96 15.69
N LEU A 263 14.98 11.18 14.63
CA LEU A 263 14.03 10.19 14.12
C LEU A 263 14.76 8.86 13.95
N ASP A 264 14.28 7.86 14.67
CA ASP A 264 14.91 6.54 14.72
C ASP A 264 13.94 5.45 14.27
N TRP A 265 14.43 4.52 13.46
CA TRP A 265 13.73 3.28 13.13
C TRP A 265 14.71 2.17 12.83
N SER A 266 14.22 0.94 12.84
CA SER A 266 14.98 -0.24 12.45
C SER A 266 14.23 -1.01 11.38
N LEU A 267 14.99 -1.77 10.59
CA LEU A 267 14.46 -2.75 9.65
C LEU A 267 14.70 -4.15 10.20
N ASP A 268 13.72 -5.04 10.04
CA ASP A 268 13.83 -6.44 10.48
C ASP A 268 14.97 -7.20 9.76
N ASP A 269 15.32 -6.77 8.54
CA ASP A 269 16.41 -7.30 7.75
C ASP A 269 17.50 -6.23 7.60
N ILE A 270 18.67 -6.50 8.16
CA ILE A 270 19.81 -5.59 8.14
C ILE A 270 20.37 -5.35 6.73
N ASN A 271 20.09 -6.24 5.79
CA ASN A 271 20.49 -6.08 4.39
C ASN A 271 19.44 -5.35 3.56
N ALA A 272 18.27 -5.06 4.14
CA ALA A 272 17.21 -4.38 3.43
C ALA A 272 17.63 -2.96 3.07
N GLN A 273 17.37 -2.64 1.81
CA GLN A 273 17.52 -1.30 1.27
C GLN A 273 16.27 -0.47 1.56
N SER A 274 16.45 0.83 1.83
CA SER A 274 15.36 1.73 2.20
C SER A 274 15.29 2.99 1.33
N TYR A 275 14.06 3.48 1.17
CA TYR A 275 13.76 4.80 0.64
C TYR A 275 13.01 5.60 1.70
N ILE A 276 13.49 6.82 1.92
CA ILE A 276 13.00 7.74 2.93
C ILE A 276 12.47 8.97 2.22
N TYR A 277 11.28 9.42 2.61
CA TYR A 277 10.65 10.65 2.13
C TYR A 277 10.31 11.51 3.33
N MET A 278 10.98 12.67 3.45
CA MET A 278 10.76 13.62 4.52
C MET A 278 10.08 14.87 3.97
N HIS A 279 8.97 15.27 4.57
CA HIS A 279 8.13 16.37 4.11
C HIS A 279 8.26 17.56 5.06
N PHE A 280 8.56 18.73 4.49
CA PHE A 280 8.80 19.97 5.24
C PHE A 280 8.07 21.16 4.64
N ALA A 281 7.44 21.97 5.48
CA ALA A 281 6.94 23.30 5.18
C ALA A 281 7.17 24.17 6.42
N GLU A 282 7.61 25.41 6.22
CA GLU A 282 7.61 26.39 7.30
C GLU A 282 6.16 26.83 7.52
N ILE A 283 5.58 26.44 8.64
CA ILE A 283 4.17 26.65 8.98
C ILE A 283 3.97 27.76 10.03
N GLN A 284 5.05 28.27 10.62
CA GLN A 284 5.02 29.43 11.50
C GLN A 284 5.26 30.70 10.68
N ASP A 285 4.68 31.80 11.13
CA ASP A 285 4.96 33.11 10.55
C ASP A 285 6.23 33.67 11.19
N LEU A 286 7.35 33.55 10.48
CA LEU A 286 8.65 33.97 10.98
C LEU A 286 8.80 35.50 10.88
N GLY A 287 9.28 36.13 11.95
CA GLY A 287 9.71 37.53 11.92
C GLY A 287 10.97 37.75 11.07
N ASP A 288 11.32 39.02 10.80
CA ASP A 288 12.44 39.37 9.91
C ASP A 288 13.81 38.84 10.41
N ASP A 289 13.98 38.73 11.73
CA ASP A 289 15.18 38.20 12.38
C ASP A 289 15.09 36.69 12.72
N GLU A 290 13.97 36.05 12.38
CA GLU A 290 13.76 34.63 12.67
C GLU A 290 14.13 33.75 11.48
N ILE A 291 15.03 32.79 11.73
CA ILE A 291 15.55 31.89 10.71
C ILE A 291 15.43 30.47 11.22
N ARG A 292 14.79 29.61 10.42
CA ARG A 292 14.87 28.16 10.60
C ARG A 292 15.78 27.56 9.53
N GLU A 293 16.99 27.18 9.95
CA GLU A 293 17.98 26.55 9.09
C GLU A 293 18.69 25.41 9.84
N PHE A 294 18.64 24.19 9.28
CA PHE A 294 19.21 23.01 9.93
C PHE A 294 19.91 22.07 8.96
N ASN A 295 20.85 21.30 9.48
CA ASN A 295 21.49 20.18 8.81
C ASN A 295 20.75 18.89 9.13
N ILE A 296 20.59 18.04 8.13
CA ILE A 296 20.06 16.69 8.27
C ILE A 296 21.23 15.73 8.08
N THR A 297 21.49 14.92 9.09
CA THR A 297 22.53 13.88 9.06
C THR A 297 21.95 12.54 9.48
N TYR A 298 22.63 11.45 9.17
CA TYR A 298 22.20 10.11 9.57
C TYR A 298 23.37 9.19 9.91
N ASN A 299 23.11 8.13 10.70
CA ASN A 299 24.01 7.02 11.01
C ASN A 299 25.47 7.45 11.29
N GLY A 300 25.66 8.24 12.35
CA GLY A 300 26.98 8.69 12.78
C GLY A 300 27.50 9.94 12.06
N GLY A 301 26.59 10.80 11.56
CA GLY A 301 26.94 12.12 11.02
C GLY A 301 27.11 12.19 9.50
N LYS A 302 26.67 11.16 8.74
CA LYS A 302 26.65 11.22 7.28
C LYS A 302 25.70 12.32 6.83
N ASN A 303 26.16 13.18 5.94
CA ASN A 303 25.36 14.30 5.46
C ASN A 303 24.22 13.82 4.55
N TRP A 304 22.99 14.19 4.89
CA TRP A 304 21.81 13.98 4.05
C TRP A 304 21.43 15.26 3.32
N TYR A 305 21.36 16.37 4.05
CA TYR A 305 21.07 17.70 3.50
C TYR A 305 21.72 18.78 4.38
N THR A 306 22.36 19.77 3.78
CA THR A 306 23.05 20.84 4.51
C THR A 306 22.33 22.18 4.34
N TYR A 307 22.28 23.00 5.40
CA TYR A 307 21.66 24.33 5.41
C TYR A 307 20.21 24.32 4.88
N PHE A 308 19.42 23.30 5.25
CA PHE A 308 18.05 23.18 4.78
C PHE A 308 17.17 24.26 5.41
N ARG A 309 16.44 24.99 4.55
CA ARG A 309 15.41 25.95 4.93
C ARG A 309 14.07 25.52 4.36
N PRO A 310 13.08 25.12 5.20
CA PRO A 310 11.74 24.82 4.72
C PRO A 310 11.11 26.05 4.05
N ARG A 311 10.30 25.84 3.01
CA ARG A 311 9.58 26.94 2.33
C ARG A 311 8.33 27.33 3.11
N LYS A 312 8.09 28.64 3.25
CA LYS A 312 6.88 29.18 3.90
C LYS A 312 5.63 28.65 3.21
N LEU A 313 4.80 27.96 3.98
CA LEU A 313 3.51 27.37 3.58
C LEU A 313 3.61 26.62 2.24
N SER A 314 4.69 25.88 2.02
CA SER A 314 4.87 25.08 0.80
C SER A 314 5.68 23.82 1.10
N ILE A 315 5.10 22.66 0.81
CA ILE A 315 5.77 21.38 1.06
C ILE A 315 6.95 21.19 0.11
N THR A 316 8.09 20.86 0.70
CA THR A 316 9.29 20.34 0.05
C THR A 316 9.51 18.92 0.55
N THR A 317 9.70 17.98 -0.38
CA THR A 317 10.00 16.59 -0.06
C THR A 317 11.48 16.34 -0.31
N VAL A 318 12.20 15.94 0.73
CA VAL A 318 13.60 15.50 0.65
C VAL A 318 13.62 13.97 0.70
N TYR A 319 14.28 13.34 -0.27
CA TYR A 319 14.31 11.89 -0.41
C TYR A 319 15.65 11.43 -0.99
N ASN A 320 15.99 10.15 -0.81
CA ASN A 320 17.15 9.55 -1.46
C ASN A 320 16.81 9.05 -2.88
N PRO A 321 17.61 9.43 -3.90
CA PRO A 321 17.44 8.91 -5.26
C PRO A 321 17.99 7.49 -5.45
N ALA A 322 18.83 7.01 -4.51
CA ALA A 322 19.40 5.67 -4.50
C ALA A 322 19.12 5.01 -3.15
N PRO A 323 18.91 3.69 -3.08
CA PRO A 323 18.53 3.02 -1.85
C PRO A 323 19.58 3.20 -0.76
N LEU A 324 19.13 3.43 0.46
CA LEU A 324 19.98 3.55 1.63
C LEU A 324 20.06 2.22 2.37
N SER A 325 21.23 1.88 2.92
CA SER A 325 21.39 0.74 3.82
C SER A 325 22.08 1.17 5.11
N SER A 326 21.82 0.43 6.18
CA SER A 326 22.57 0.54 7.43
C SER A 326 23.18 -0.82 7.80
N PRO A 327 24.48 -0.90 8.15
CA PRO A 327 25.13 -2.15 8.50
C PRO A 327 24.49 -2.92 9.66
N ASP A 328 23.81 -2.21 10.56
CA ASP A 328 23.13 -2.76 11.75
C ASP A 328 21.60 -2.77 11.61
N GLY A 329 21.06 -2.41 10.43
CA GLY A 329 19.63 -2.27 10.19
C GLY A 329 18.96 -1.07 10.88
N ASN A 330 19.72 -0.26 11.63
CA ASN A 330 19.19 0.90 12.34
C ASN A 330 19.43 2.17 11.54
N PHE A 331 18.44 3.04 11.52
CA PHE A 331 18.51 4.35 10.91
C PHE A 331 18.24 5.38 11.99
N SER A 332 19.21 6.26 12.19
CA SER A 332 19.09 7.39 13.13
C SER A 332 19.36 8.66 12.36
N PHE A 333 18.33 9.47 12.20
CA PHE A 333 18.40 10.77 11.55
C PHE A 333 18.40 11.87 12.60
N THR A 334 19.32 12.82 12.45
CA THR A 334 19.48 13.97 13.34
C THR A 334 19.35 15.25 12.52
N PHE A 335 18.47 16.12 13.00
CA PHE A 335 18.26 17.46 12.46
C PHE A 335 18.84 18.44 13.47
N ALA A 336 19.90 19.16 13.09
CA ALA A 336 20.62 20.04 13.98
C ALA A 336 20.60 21.47 13.46
N MET A 337 20.26 22.42 14.32
CA MET A 337 20.34 23.85 14.00
C MET A 337 21.74 24.23 13.51
N THR A 338 21.78 25.09 12.51
CA THR A 338 23.01 25.76 12.12
C THR A 338 23.27 26.97 13.03
N GLY A 339 24.48 27.53 12.98
CA GLY A 339 24.80 28.76 13.74
C GLY A 339 24.00 30.00 13.31
N ASN A 340 23.31 29.95 12.17
CA ASN A 340 22.44 31.03 11.68
C ASN A 340 20.98 30.86 12.11
N SER A 341 20.61 29.71 12.68
CA SER A 341 19.23 29.41 13.04
C SER A 341 18.88 30.02 14.38
N THR A 342 17.72 30.65 14.46
CA THR A 342 17.11 31.10 15.72
C THR A 342 15.98 30.19 16.18
N LEU A 343 15.50 29.31 15.29
CA LEU A 343 14.42 28.37 15.54
C LEU A 343 14.89 26.91 15.40
N PRO A 344 14.31 25.98 16.18
CA PRO A 344 14.66 24.57 16.10
C PRO A 344 14.22 23.93 14.77
N PRO A 345 14.70 22.74 14.40
CA PRO A 345 14.20 22.03 13.22
C PRO A 345 12.71 21.69 13.35
N LEU A 346 12.06 21.48 12.21
CA LEU A 346 10.70 20.92 12.14
C LEU A 346 10.62 19.83 11.08
N ILE A 347 9.60 18.99 11.16
CA ILE A 347 9.22 18.04 10.11
C ILE A 347 7.70 17.87 10.12
N ASN A 348 7.06 17.87 8.93
CA ASN A 348 5.61 17.70 8.82
C ASN A 348 5.25 16.22 8.75
N ALA A 349 6.01 15.43 7.99
CA ALA A 349 5.73 14.03 7.79
C ALA A 349 6.97 13.21 7.38
N LEU A 350 6.92 11.90 7.63
CA LEU A 350 7.95 10.93 7.27
C LEU A 350 7.30 9.71 6.63
N GLU A 351 7.84 9.27 5.49
CA GLU A 351 7.57 7.97 4.91
C GLU A 351 8.86 7.14 4.82
N VAL A 352 8.79 5.88 5.22
CA VAL A 352 9.90 4.91 5.15
C VAL A 352 9.40 3.67 4.43
N TYR A 353 10.14 3.28 3.41
CA TYR A 353 9.88 2.07 2.64
C TYR A 353 11.12 1.18 2.61
N LYS A 354 10.91 -0.13 2.61
CA LYS A 354 11.96 -1.12 2.33
C LYS A 354 11.76 -1.73 0.94
N VAL A 355 12.86 -2.03 0.27
CA VAL A 355 12.85 -2.70 -1.03
C VAL A 355 12.51 -4.18 -0.85
N LEU A 356 11.63 -4.69 -1.71
CA LEU A 356 11.38 -6.11 -1.90
C LEU A 356 11.74 -6.49 -3.34
N ASP A 357 12.81 -7.26 -3.50
CA ASP A 357 13.18 -7.81 -4.79
C ASP A 357 12.26 -8.98 -5.17
N LEU A 358 11.63 -8.83 -6.34
CA LEU A 358 10.74 -9.83 -6.92
C LEU A 358 11.54 -10.72 -7.87
N LEU A 359 12.27 -11.67 -7.28
CA LEU A 359 13.24 -12.51 -8.00
C LEU A 359 12.58 -13.55 -8.91
N GLN A 360 11.38 -14.01 -8.56
CA GLN A 360 10.64 -14.98 -9.36
C GLN A 360 9.81 -14.28 -10.42
N ARG A 361 9.79 -14.89 -11.60
CA ARG A 361 9.01 -14.43 -12.75
C ARG A 361 7.70 -15.18 -12.84
N ASP A 362 6.66 -14.47 -13.21
CA ASP A 362 5.38 -15.06 -13.60
C ASP A 362 5.56 -15.90 -14.88
N THR A 363 4.69 -16.89 -15.03
CA THR A 363 4.54 -17.66 -16.27
C THR A 363 4.23 -16.72 -17.43
N ASP A 364 4.70 -17.09 -18.62
CA ASP A 364 4.44 -16.35 -19.86
C ASP A 364 2.96 -15.93 -19.99
N GLN A 365 2.73 -14.66 -20.32
CA GLN A 365 1.39 -14.04 -20.26
C GLN A 365 0.38 -14.75 -21.17
N ASP A 366 0.80 -15.15 -22.38
CA ASP A 366 -0.07 -15.76 -23.36
C ASP A 366 -0.50 -17.16 -22.89
N GLU A 367 0.43 -17.90 -22.28
CA GLU A 367 0.16 -19.22 -21.73
C GLU A 367 -0.76 -19.17 -20.51
N VAL A 368 -0.59 -18.18 -19.63
CA VAL A 368 -1.53 -17.99 -18.52
C VAL A 368 -2.91 -17.63 -19.05
N SER A 369 -3.02 -16.74 -20.04
CA SER A 369 -4.31 -16.38 -20.64
C SER A 369 -5.01 -17.62 -21.21
N ALA A 370 -4.26 -18.48 -21.92
CA ALA A 370 -4.78 -19.76 -22.40
C ALA A 370 -5.23 -20.68 -21.26
N MET A 371 -4.45 -20.78 -20.18
CA MET A 371 -4.79 -21.61 -19.03
C MET A 371 -5.99 -21.09 -18.24
N VAL A 372 -6.16 -19.78 -18.10
CA VAL A 372 -7.35 -19.17 -17.50
C VAL A 372 -8.58 -19.48 -18.35
N ASN A 373 -8.48 -19.37 -19.68
CA ASN A 373 -9.56 -19.75 -20.59
C ASN A 373 -9.94 -21.24 -20.47
N ILE A 374 -8.96 -22.14 -20.39
CA ILE A 374 -9.21 -23.57 -20.15
C ILE A 374 -9.89 -23.76 -18.80
N LYS A 375 -9.37 -23.13 -17.75
CA LYS A 375 -9.92 -23.24 -16.40
C LYS A 375 -11.40 -22.82 -16.35
N THR A 376 -11.75 -21.71 -16.99
CA THR A 376 -13.13 -21.23 -17.07
C THR A 376 -13.99 -22.12 -17.97
N SER A 377 -13.51 -22.51 -19.14
CA SER A 377 -14.29 -23.30 -20.13
C SER A 377 -14.65 -24.70 -19.63
N TYR A 378 -13.79 -25.29 -18.79
CA TYR A 378 -13.98 -26.63 -18.23
C TYR A 378 -14.37 -26.61 -16.74
N GLU A 379 -14.75 -25.44 -16.20
CA GLU A 379 -15.17 -25.27 -14.80
C GLU A 379 -14.17 -25.83 -13.76
N LEU A 380 -12.87 -25.72 -14.06
CA LEU A 380 -11.79 -26.28 -13.24
C LEU A 380 -11.44 -25.41 -12.04
N SER A 381 -12.23 -24.39 -11.72
CA SER A 381 -12.07 -23.56 -10.51
C SER A 381 -12.18 -24.35 -9.21
N ILE A 382 -12.78 -25.54 -9.26
CA ILE A 382 -12.83 -26.51 -8.15
C ILE A 382 -11.48 -27.15 -7.81
N LYS A 383 -10.51 -27.14 -8.75
CA LYS A 383 -9.18 -27.70 -8.49
C LYS A 383 -8.44 -26.83 -7.47
N VAL A 384 -8.17 -27.41 -6.30
CA VAL A 384 -7.52 -26.73 -5.17
C VAL A 384 -6.12 -26.22 -5.53
N SER A 385 -5.39 -26.94 -6.38
CA SER A 385 -4.03 -26.56 -6.81
C SER A 385 -4.00 -25.50 -7.92
N TRP A 386 -5.12 -25.24 -8.61
CA TRP A 386 -5.19 -24.31 -9.74
C TRP A 386 -5.50 -22.89 -9.27
N LYS A 387 -4.64 -22.34 -8.40
CA LYS A 387 -4.76 -21.00 -7.81
C LYS A 387 -3.48 -20.22 -8.04
N GLY A 388 -3.59 -18.96 -8.46
CA GLY A 388 -2.43 -18.10 -8.74
C GLY A 388 -1.78 -18.41 -10.09
N ASP A 389 -0.47 -18.22 -10.18
CA ASP A 389 0.28 -18.41 -11.42
C ASP A 389 0.45 -19.92 -11.72
N PRO A 390 0.29 -20.37 -12.99
CA PRO A 390 0.30 -21.79 -13.34
C PRO A 390 1.61 -22.53 -13.04
N CYS A 391 2.77 -21.90 -13.25
CA CYS A 391 4.07 -22.54 -13.08
C CYS A 391 4.89 -22.01 -11.90
N SER A 392 4.58 -20.82 -11.38
CA SER A 392 5.47 -20.06 -10.50
C SER A 392 4.80 -19.73 -9.15
N PRO A 393 5.48 -19.92 -8.00
CA PRO A 393 6.74 -20.66 -7.84
C PRO A 393 6.55 -22.13 -8.20
N LEU A 394 7.65 -22.82 -8.52
CA LEU A 394 7.66 -24.27 -8.76
C LEU A 394 6.93 -25.06 -7.66
N LEU A 395 7.04 -24.64 -6.40
CA LEU A 395 6.40 -25.27 -5.25
C LEU A 395 4.87 -25.29 -5.33
N TYR A 396 4.25 -24.30 -5.97
CA TYR A 396 2.79 -24.17 -6.08
C TYR A 396 2.30 -24.30 -7.53
N ARG A 397 3.15 -24.84 -8.43
CA ARG A 397 2.76 -25.15 -9.80
C ARG A 397 1.47 -25.95 -9.81
N TRP A 398 0.56 -25.60 -10.71
CA TRP A 398 -0.71 -26.28 -10.84
C TRP A 398 -0.53 -27.77 -11.13
N GLU A 399 -1.35 -28.58 -10.49
CA GLU A 399 -1.33 -30.02 -10.68
C GLU A 399 -1.64 -30.39 -12.15
N GLY A 400 -0.89 -31.34 -12.69
CA GLY A 400 -1.02 -31.78 -14.08
C GLY A 400 -0.22 -30.94 -15.08
N LEU A 401 0.38 -29.81 -14.68
CA LEU A 401 1.29 -29.07 -15.56
C LEU A 401 2.71 -29.61 -15.49
N SER A 402 3.40 -29.57 -16.63
CA SER A 402 4.87 -29.58 -16.69
C SER A 402 5.34 -28.26 -17.27
N CYS A 403 6.33 -27.65 -16.65
CA CYS A 403 6.83 -26.33 -17.04
C CYS A 403 8.35 -26.35 -17.20
N SER A 404 8.86 -25.53 -18.11
CA SER A 404 10.28 -25.18 -18.23
C SER A 404 10.59 -23.92 -17.44
N TYR A 405 11.78 -23.86 -16.83
CA TYR A 405 12.24 -22.74 -16.01
C TYR A 405 13.61 -22.25 -16.52
N PRO A 406 13.66 -21.56 -17.67
CA PRO A 406 14.89 -20.95 -18.15
C PRO A 406 15.37 -19.83 -17.19
N ASP A 407 16.67 -19.77 -16.90
CA ASP A 407 17.26 -18.86 -15.90
C ASP A 407 16.95 -17.37 -16.16
N SER A 408 16.76 -16.99 -17.42
CA SER A 408 16.60 -15.60 -17.85
C SER A 408 15.33 -15.37 -18.67
N GLU A 409 14.33 -16.25 -18.62
CA GLU A 409 13.00 -15.99 -19.20
C GLU A 409 11.86 -16.35 -18.22
N SER A 410 10.63 -16.00 -18.57
CA SER A 410 9.45 -16.45 -17.84
C SER A 410 9.30 -17.97 -17.96
N PRO A 411 8.83 -18.67 -16.89
CA PRO A 411 8.45 -20.06 -16.99
C PRO A 411 7.43 -20.28 -18.12
N ARG A 412 7.51 -21.44 -18.77
CA ARG A 412 6.61 -21.84 -19.85
C ARG A 412 6.03 -23.22 -19.63
N ILE A 413 4.78 -23.42 -20.03
CA ILE A 413 4.03 -24.66 -19.94
C ILE A 413 4.41 -25.55 -21.12
N ILE A 414 4.99 -26.71 -20.82
CA ILE A 414 5.38 -27.72 -21.81
C ILE A 414 4.20 -28.66 -22.09
N THR A 415 3.51 -29.12 -21.04
CA THR A 415 2.42 -30.09 -21.14
C THR A 415 1.36 -29.86 -20.07
N LEU A 416 0.10 -30.14 -20.41
CA LEU A 416 -1.03 -30.19 -19.49
C LEU A 416 -1.65 -31.59 -19.51
N TYR A 417 -1.59 -32.27 -18.37
CA TYR A 417 -2.25 -33.55 -18.12
C TYR A 417 -3.53 -33.32 -17.33
N ILE A 418 -4.69 -33.49 -17.98
CA ILE A 418 -5.98 -33.47 -17.30
C ILE A 418 -6.49 -34.90 -17.22
N LEU A 419 -6.54 -35.45 -16.01
CA LEU A 419 -7.28 -36.67 -15.73
C LEU A 419 -8.78 -36.34 -15.72
N PHE A 420 -9.40 -36.36 -16.90
CA PHE A 420 -10.84 -36.63 -17.00
C PHE A 420 -11.04 -38.12 -17.14
N VAL A 421 -12.13 -38.66 -16.60
CA VAL A 421 -12.56 -40.06 -16.80
C VAL A 421 -12.71 -40.41 -18.30
N HIS A 422 -12.66 -39.42 -19.20
CA HIS A 422 -12.40 -39.61 -20.64
C HIS A 422 -11.30 -38.67 -21.18
N LEU A 423 -10.23 -39.27 -21.69
CA LEU A 423 -8.96 -38.66 -22.15
C LEU A 423 -9.09 -37.61 -23.28
N LYS A 424 -8.36 -36.50 -23.16
CA LYS A 424 -7.65 -35.82 -24.26
C LYS A 424 -6.33 -35.25 -23.72
N VAL A 425 -5.20 -35.75 -24.23
CA VAL A 425 -3.87 -35.18 -23.99
C VAL A 425 -3.67 -34.04 -24.99
N LEU A 426 -3.39 -32.83 -24.50
CA LEU A 426 -2.94 -31.71 -25.34
C LEU A 426 -1.40 -31.66 -25.28
N THR A 427 -0.73 -32.21 -26.29
CA THR A 427 0.71 -31.99 -26.52
C THR A 427 0.90 -30.91 -27.59
N SER A 428 1.76 -29.93 -27.31
CA SER A 428 2.01 -28.79 -28.20
C SER A 428 3.33 -28.93 -28.95
N PRO A 429 3.35 -28.66 -30.26
CA PRO A 429 4.42 -27.94 -30.90
C PRO A 429 3.85 -26.60 -31.41
N ARG A 430 3.95 -25.57 -30.56
CA ARG A 430 3.39 -24.21 -30.74
C ARG A 430 1.86 -24.17 -30.72
N PHE A 431 1.30 -23.64 -29.62
CA PHE A 431 -0.06 -23.15 -29.55
C PHE A 431 -0.22 -21.93 -30.49
N ARG A 432 -0.38 -22.19 -31.80
CA ARG A 432 -0.96 -21.23 -32.74
C ARG A 432 -2.30 -21.78 -33.18
N LYS A 433 -3.33 -20.93 -33.04
CA LYS A 433 -4.75 -21.09 -33.42
C LYS A 433 -5.64 -21.68 -32.34
N PHE A 434 -6.06 -20.82 -31.43
CA PHE A 434 -7.49 -20.66 -31.15
C PHE A 434 -7.78 -19.16 -31.30
N TYR A 435 -8.39 -18.80 -32.44
CA TYR A 435 -9.08 -17.54 -32.68
C TYR A 435 -10.58 -17.81 -32.57
#